data_AF-A0AAV5TY68-F1
#
_entry.id   AF-A0AAV5TY68-F1
#
_cell.length_a   1.000
_cell.length_b   1.000
_cell.length_c   1.000
_cell.angle_alpha   90.00
_cell.angle_beta   90.00
_cell.angle_gamma   90.00
#
_symmetry.space_group_name_H-M   'P 1'
#
loop_
_entity.id
_entity.type
_entity.pdbx_description
1 polymer ?
#
loop_
_entity_poly.entity_id
_entity_poly.type
_entity_poly.pdbx_seq_one_letter_code
_entity_poly.pdbx_strand_id
1 'polypeptide(L)'
;LGATVSGKGSEFGWIDGSAWDYDNYFAGFPDTRFGDCVVMDTEGSNGQWVNVNCSTKMSVACMRQQKHPTPVCSSGPWKEGEVIYSPGFPFDASTSCEYILNVDAGKRVEVEIYSLEANSCCDNLVLFENYFGGNIIANLTGDMHNQVYTTSSSNFMRVSWLPNGGVNVRGMMVS
;
A
#
# COMPACT_ATOMS: atom_id res chain seq x y z
N LEU A 1 -14.33 6.18 6.54
CA LEU A 1 -15.17 7.01 5.67
C LEU A 1 -16.49 6.28 5.47
N GLY A 2 -17.61 6.98 5.55
CA GLY A 2 -18.92 6.45 5.22
C GLY A 2 -19.72 7.56 4.54
N ALA A 3 -20.54 7.19 3.57
CA ALA A 3 -21.44 8.11 2.89
C ALA A 3 -22.88 7.80 3.31
N THR A 4 -23.68 8.84 3.50
CA THR A 4 -25.13 8.71 3.72
C THR A 4 -25.86 9.63 2.75
N VAL A 5 -27.11 9.32 2.43
CA VAL A 5 -27.94 10.20 1.59
C VAL A 5 -28.18 11.48 2.38
N SER A 6 -27.65 12.59 1.90
CA SER A 6 -28.02 13.91 2.43
C SER A 6 -29.46 14.18 2.00
N GLY A 7 -30.28 14.74 2.89
CA GLY A 7 -31.74 14.72 2.80
C GLY A 7 -32.34 15.00 1.41
N LYS A 8 -33.36 14.20 1.06
CA LYS A 8 -34.30 14.40 -0.07
C LYS A 8 -33.67 14.90 -1.37
N GLY A 9 -32.64 14.21 -1.83
CA GLY A 9 -32.09 14.36 -3.17
C GLY A 9 -31.16 13.19 -3.43
N SER A 10 -30.99 12.80 -4.69
CA SER A 10 -30.08 11.75 -5.16
C SER A 10 -28.59 12.11 -4.99
N GLU A 11 -28.24 12.87 -3.95
CA GLU A 11 -26.90 13.39 -3.69
C GLU A 11 -26.33 12.73 -2.43
N PHE A 12 -25.31 11.89 -2.64
CA PHE A 12 -24.53 11.31 -1.55
C PHE A 12 -23.61 12.39 -0.95
N GLY A 13 -23.46 12.37 0.36
CA GLY A 13 -22.54 13.24 1.08
C GLY A 13 -21.67 12.46 2.04
N TRP A 14 -20.45 12.95 2.27
CA TRP A 14 -19.60 12.45 3.35
C TRP A 14 -20.23 12.80 4.70
N ILE A 15 -20.28 11.83 5.62
CA ILE A 15 -20.88 12.02 6.96
C ILE A 15 -20.14 13.05 7.83
N ASP A 16 -18.92 13.43 7.47
CA ASP A 16 -18.12 14.46 8.14
C ASP A 16 -18.39 15.88 7.60
N GLY A 17 -19.25 16.03 6.59
CA GLY A 17 -19.61 17.31 5.99
C GLY A 17 -18.57 17.87 5.03
N SER A 18 -17.51 17.11 4.70
CA SER A 18 -16.57 17.47 3.65
C SER A 18 -17.21 17.44 2.25
N ALA A 19 -16.58 18.13 1.29
CA ALA A 19 -17.07 18.17 -0.08
C ALA A 19 -17.06 16.76 -0.69
N TRP A 20 -18.14 16.40 -1.40
CA TRP A 20 -18.17 15.16 -2.16
C TRP A 20 -17.19 15.25 -3.34
N ASP A 21 -16.08 14.54 -3.23
CA ASP A 21 -14.92 14.64 -4.14
C ASP A 21 -14.44 13.29 -4.67
N TYR A 22 -15.08 12.20 -4.24
CA TYR A 22 -14.73 10.85 -4.67
C TYR A 22 -15.97 9.97 -4.71
N ASP A 23 -16.18 9.35 -5.86
CA ASP A 23 -17.10 8.24 -6.04
C ASP A 23 -16.46 7.16 -6.91
N ASN A 24 -16.85 5.90 -6.66
CA ASN A 24 -16.34 4.74 -7.38
C ASN A 24 -17.43 3.66 -7.49
N TYR A 25 -18.59 4.02 -8.03
CA TYR A 25 -19.73 3.11 -8.13
C TYR A 25 -19.48 1.93 -9.05
N PHE A 26 -20.02 0.76 -8.69
CA PHE A 26 -20.09 -0.36 -9.61
C PHE A 26 -21.09 -0.04 -10.73
N ALA A 27 -20.87 -0.59 -11.92
CA ALA A 27 -21.75 -0.33 -13.06
C ALA A 27 -23.22 -0.65 -12.72
N GLY A 28 -24.11 0.35 -12.87
CA GLY A 28 -25.52 0.22 -12.53
C GLY A 28 -25.91 0.71 -11.14
N PHE A 29 -24.96 1.21 -10.35
CA PHE A 29 -25.19 1.87 -9.05
C PHE A 29 -24.87 3.38 -9.15
N PRO A 30 -25.41 4.24 -8.27
CA PRO A 30 -26.31 3.90 -7.16
C PRO A 30 -27.70 3.45 -7.63
N ASP A 31 -28.21 2.39 -7.02
CA ASP A 31 -29.54 1.83 -7.23
C ASP A 31 -30.26 1.69 -5.89
N THR A 32 -31.14 2.66 -5.62
CA THR A 32 -31.86 2.78 -4.35
C THR A 32 -32.80 1.61 -4.06
N ARG A 33 -33.08 0.75 -5.04
CA ARG A 33 -33.83 -0.50 -4.83
C ARG A 33 -33.11 -1.47 -3.89
N PHE A 34 -31.79 -1.36 -3.79
CA PHE A 34 -30.96 -2.20 -2.90
C PHE A 34 -30.61 -1.51 -1.58
N GLY A 35 -31.14 -0.30 -1.35
CA GLY A 35 -31.01 0.47 -0.12
C GLY A 35 -30.42 1.85 -0.34
N ASP A 36 -30.51 2.70 0.68
CA ASP A 36 -30.12 4.11 0.57
C ASP A 36 -28.64 4.34 0.90
N CYS A 37 -27.99 3.43 1.62
CA CYS A 37 -26.57 3.56 1.96
C CYS A 37 -25.69 2.86 0.93
N VAL A 38 -24.43 3.27 0.81
CA VAL A 38 -23.46 2.66 -0.09
C VAL A 38 -22.27 2.10 0.68
N VAL A 39 -21.77 0.97 0.22
CA VAL A 39 -20.62 0.27 0.80
C VAL A 39 -19.66 -0.15 -0.30
N MET A 40 -18.38 -0.23 0.04
CA MET A 40 -17.36 -0.83 -0.82
C MET A 40 -17.54 -2.35 -0.79
N ASP A 41 -17.83 -2.97 -1.92
CA ASP A 41 -17.89 -4.42 -2.03
C ASP A 41 -16.53 -4.98 -2.46
N THR A 42 -15.92 -5.75 -1.56
CA THR A 42 -14.61 -6.36 -1.77
C THR A 42 -14.68 -7.79 -2.31
N GLU A 43 -15.89 -8.35 -2.48
CA GLU A 43 -16.08 -9.76 -2.83
C GLU A 43 -16.34 -9.98 -4.33
N GLY A 44 -16.92 -9.01 -5.05
CA GLY A 44 -17.23 -9.19 -6.48
C GLY A 44 -17.03 -7.96 -7.37
N SER A 45 -17.14 -6.76 -6.81
CA SER A 45 -17.08 -5.49 -7.57
C SER A 45 -15.71 -4.82 -7.56
N ASN A 46 -14.63 -5.53 -7.20
CA ASN A 46 -13.26 -5.00 -7.15
C ASN A 46 -13.13 -3.72 -6.28
N GLY A 47 -13.88 -3.63 -5.18
CA GLY A 47 -13.84 -2.46 -4.29
C GLY A 47 -14.64 -1.27 -4.81
N GLN A 48 -15.52 -1.48 -5.79
CA GLN A 48 -16.49 -0.47 -6.21
C GLN A 48 -17.69 -0.43 -5.25
N TRP A 49 -18.42 0.68 -5.30
CA TRP A 49 -19.49 0.96 -4.36
C TRP A 49 -20.83 0.43 -4.86
N VAL A 50 -21.57 -0.23 -3.96
CA VAL A 50 -22.90 -0.78 -4.20
C VAL A 50 -23.86 -0.35 -3.09
N ASN A 51 -25.16 -0.30 -3.38
CA ASN A 51 -26.18 0.05 -2.40
C ASN A 51 -26.46 -1.10 -1.41
N VAL A 52 -26.74 -0.73 -0.17
CA VAL A 52 -27.16 -1.62 0.91
C VAL A 52 -28.16 -0.92 1.82
N ASN A 53 -28.97 -1.69 2.55
CA ASN A 53 -29.75 -1.15 3.64
C ASN A 53 -28.84 -0.53 4.72
N CYS A 54 -29.13 0.69 5.13
CA CYS A 54 -28.35 1.41 6.14
C CYS A 54 -28.24 0.72 7.51
N SER A 55 -29.15 -0.21 7.81
CA SER A 55 -29.11 -0.98 9.07
C SER A 55 -28.14 -2.17 9.02
N THR A 56 -27.57 -2.48 7.85
CA THR A 56 -26.67 -3.61 7.68
C THR A 56 -25.32 -3.32 8.33
N LYS A 57 -24.90 -4.23 9.23
CA LYS A 57 -23.57 -4.15 9.86
C LYS A 57 -22.51 -4.62 8.88
N MET A 58 -21.55 -3.76 8.58
CA MET A 58 -20.40 -4.06 7.73
C MET A 58 -19.10 -3.83 8.49
N SER A 59 -18.02 -4.44 8.02
CA SER A 59 -16.66 -4.10 8.46
C SER A 59 -16.30 -2.67 8.03
N VAL A 60 -15.40 -2.03 8.78
CA VAL A 60 -14.94 -0.67 8.47
C VAL A 60 -13.56 -0.71 7.83
N ALA A 61 -13.38 0.05 6.76
CA ALA A 61 -12.08 0.33 6.18
C ALA A 61 -11.54 1.67 6.73
N CYS A 62 -10.35 1.63 7.34
CA CYS A 62 -9.64 2.83 7.76
C CYS A 62 -8.85 3.38 6.57
N MET A 63 -9.19 4.58 6.12
CA MET A 63 -8.34 5.35 5.22
C MET A 63 -7.33 6.12 6.06
N ARG A 64 -6.04 5.87 5.83
CA ARG A 64 -4.97 6.72 6.34
C ARG A 64 -4.77 7.83 5.31
N GLN A 65 -4.79 9.10 5.73
CA GLN A 65 -4.30 10.18 4.87
C GLN A 65 -2.92 9.79 4.37
N GLN A 66 -2.73 9.74 3.05
CA GLN A 66 -1.40 9.71 2.48
C GLN A 66 -0.74 11.04 2.85
N LYS A 67 -0.02 11.06 3.98
CA LYS A 67 0.77 12.22 4.44
C LYS A 67 2.04 12.44 3.60
N HIS A 68 2.17 11.71 2.51
CA HIS A 68 3.30 11.83 1.59
C HIS A 68 2.75 12.24 0.23
N PRO A 69 3.42 13.19 -0.47
CA PRO A 69 3.09 13.50 -1.85
C PRO A 69 3.12 12.23 -2.70
N THR A 70 2.41 12.24 -3.84
CA THR A 70 2.38 11.17 -4.84
C THR A 70 3.72 10.44 -4.93
N PRO A 71 3.76 9.10 -4.86
CA PRO A 71 5.01 8.37 -4.76
C PRO A 71 5.96 8.77 -5.90
N VAL A 72 7.16 9.26 -5.56
CA VAL A 72 8.30 9.36 -6.49
C VAL A 72 8.83 7.96 -6.84
N CYS A 73 8.25 6.94 -6.23
CA CYS A 73 8.50 5.52 -6.44
C CYS A 73 8.09 5.07 -7.84
N SER A 74 8.96 4.34 -8.52
CA SER A 74 8.59 3.52 -9.66
C SER A 74 7.78 2.31 -9.17
N SER A 75 6.56 2.15 -9.68
CA SER A 75 5.63 1.08 -9.30
C SER A 75 5.91 -0.27 -9.96
N GLY A 76 7.12 -0.49 -10.48
CA GLY A 76 7.46 -1.67 -11.29
C GLY A 76 6.68 -1.73 -12.62
N PRO A 77 6.73 -2.88 -13.32
CA PRO A 77 7.32 -4.16 -12.92
C PRO A 77 8.85 -4.16 -12.94
N TRP A 78 9.45 -4.95 -12.05
CA TRP A 78 10.91 -5.08 -11.88
C TRP A 78 11.41 -6.39 -12.51
N LYS A 79 12.60 -6.37 -13.11
CA LYS A 79 13.24 -7.58 -13.68
C LYS A 79 14.36 -8.08 -12.78
N GLU A 80 14.65 -9.37 -12.88
CA GLU A 80 15.79 -10.00 -12.20
C GLU A 80 17.10 -9.25 -12.52
N GLY A 81 17.84 -8.90 -11.47
CA GLY A 81 19.10 -8.15 -11.56
C GLY A 81 18.95 -6.64 -11.74
N GLU A 82 17.72 -6.11 -11.74
CA GLU A 82 17.49 -4.67 -11.75
C GLU A 82 17.74 -4.08 -10.36
N VAL A 83 18.56 -3.04 -10.29
CA VAL A 83 18.87 -2.38 -9.02
C VAL A 83 17.78 -1.37 -8.67
N ILE A 84 17.24 -1.51 -7.47
CA ILE A 84 16.16 -0.71 -6.91
C ILE A 84 16.71 0.14 -5.78
N TYR A 85 16.34 1.42 -5.76
CA TYR A 85 16.75 2.38 -4.76
C TYR A 85 15.54 2.94 -4.02
N SER A 86 15.70 3.31 -2.74
CA SER A 86 14.75 4.19 -2.06
C SER A 86 14.67 5.54 -2.78
N PRO A 87 13.51 6.23 -2.77
CA PRO A 87 13.42 7.55 -3.36
C PRO A 87 14.41 8.51 -2.70
N GLY A 88 15.11 9.30 -3.53
CA GLY A 88 16.10 10.29 -3.10
C GLY A 88 17.48 9.74 -2.71
N PHE A 89 17.71 8.43 -2.80
CA PHE A 89 19.04 7.84 -2.65
C PHE A 89 20.07 8.51 -3.59
N PRO A 90 21.32 8.76 -3.16
CA PRO A 90 21.89 8.51 -1.82
C PRO A 90 21.82 9.73 -0.88
N PHE A 91 20.98 10.74 -1.15
CA PHE A 91 21.06 12.04 -0.47
C PHE A 91 19.91 12.31 0.50
N ASP A 92 18.73 11.77 0.22
CA ASP A 92 17.53 11.95 1.02
C ASP A 92 16.70 10.66 1.01
N ALA A 93 16.52 10.03 2.16
CA ALA A 93 15.73 8.81 2.29
C ALA A 93 14.44 9.03 3.08
N SER A 94 13.97 10.28 3.21
CA SER A 94 12.79 10.65 4.01
C SER A 94 11.45 10.21 3.42
N THR A 95 11.43 9.77 2.16
CA THR A 95 10.21 9.37 1.46
C THR A 95 10.00 7.86 1.56
N SER A 96 8.86 7.44 2.13
CA SER A 96 8.47 6.04 2.20
C SER A 96 8.09 5.46 0.84
N CYS A 97 8.34 4.17 0.64
CA CYS A 97 8.09 3.50 -0.63
C CYS A 97 7.86 2.00 -0.48
N GLU A 98 7.01 1.44 -1.34
CA GLU A 98 6.74 0.00 -1.42
C GLU A 98 7.04 -0.52 -2.83
N TYR A 99 7.68 -1.68 -2.89
CA TYR A 99 8.09 -2.36 -4.11
C TYR A 99 7.56 -3.79 -4.07
N ILE A 100 6.87 -4.19 -5.13
CA ILE A 100 6.36 -5.56 -5.27
C ILE A 100 7.24 -6.26 -6.30
N LEU A 101 7.97 -7.27 -5.84
CA LEU A 101 8.81 -8.12 -6.66
C LEU A 101 8.09 -9.42 -6.93
N ASN A 102 8.17 -9.92 -8.16
CA ASN A 102 7.50 -11.14 -8.55
C ASN A 102 8.36 -11.96 -9.51
N VAL A 103 8.25 -13.28 -9.38
CA VAL A 103 8.82 -14.26 -10.29
C VAL A 103 7.74 -15.23 -10.76
N ASP A 104 8.07 -16.08 -11.73
CA ASP A 104 7.15 -17.11 -12.23
C ASP A 104 6.63 -18.00 -11.11
N ALA A 105 5.40 -18.50 -11.27
CA ALA A 105 4.79 -19.43 -10.31
C ALA A 105 5.70 -20.67 -10.08
N GLY A 106 5.87 -21.05 -8.81
CA GLY A 106 6.76 -22.15 -8.41
C GLY A 106 8.21 -21.74 -8.16
N LYS A 107 8.61 -20.51 -8.51
CA LYS A 107 9.89 -19.91 -8.09
C LYS A 107 9.71 -19.09 -6.82
N ARG A 108 10.83 -18.64 -6.26
CA ARG A 108 10.92 -17.81 -5.06
C ARG A 108 11.69 -16.54 -5.40
N VAL A 109 11.26 -15.44 -4.82
CA VAL A 109 11.99 -14.17 -4.88
C VAL A 109 13.14 -14.21 -3.88
N GLU A 110 14.33 -13.90 -4.35
CA GLU A 110 15.53 -13.60 -3.57
C GLU A 110 15.88 -12.13 -3.78
N VAL A 111 16.19 -11.43 -2.70
CA VAL A 111 16.59 -10.02 -2.72
C VAL A 111 17.96 -9.90 -2.08
N GLU A 112 18.89 -9.28 -2.80
CA GLU A 112 20.18 -8.89 -2.29
C GLU A 112 20.15 -7.41 -1.88
N ILE A 113 20.47 -7.14 -0.63
CA ILE A 113 20.66 -5.80 -0.07
C ILE A 113 22.14 -5.46 -0.21
N TYR A 114 22.48 -4.68 -1.23
CA TYR A 114 23.84 -4.19 -1.42
C TYR A 114 24.24 -3.22 -0.32
N SER A 115 23.37 -2.25 -0.02
CA SER A 115 23.60 -1.25 1.02
C SER A 115 22.27 -0.79 1.60
N LEU A 116 22.23 -0.70 2.93
CA LEU A 116 21.16 -0.10 3.70
C LEU A 116 21.81 0.86 4.71
N GLU A 117 21.42 2.12 4.65
CA GLU A 117 21.77 3.13 5.65
C GLU A 117 20.46 3.76 6.13
N ALA A 118 20.11 3.46 7.38
CA ALA A 118 18.85 3.83 8.01
C ALA A 118 19.10 4.25 9.47
N ASN A 119 18.37 5.24 9.97
CA ASN A 119 18.51 5.62 11.38
C ASN A 119 17.94 4.53 12.30
N SER A 120 18.81 3.91 13.11
CA SER A 120 18.47 2.82 14.04
C SER A 120 17.36 3.12 15.07
N CYS A 121 17.02 4.39 15.27
CA CYS A 121 15.88 4.78 16.10
C CYS A 121 14.54 4.35 15.52
N CYS A 122 14.41 4.38 14.18
CA CYS A 122 13.11 4.70 13.61
C CYS A 122 12.93 4.47 12.10
N ASP A 123 13.98 4.41 11.28
CA ASP A 123 13.86 4.07 9.86
C ASP A 123 13.98 2.56 9.68
N ASN A 124 13.10 1.94 8.90
CA ASN A 124 13.14 0.49 8.71
C ASN A 124 12.98 0.10 7.24
N LEU A 125 13.72 -0.92 6.82
CA LEU A 125 13.46 -1.69 5.61
C LEU A 125 12.82 -3.02 6.00
N VAL A 126 11.58 -3.23 5.57
CA VAL A 126 10.81 -4.43 5.91
C VAL A 126 10.55 -5.26 4.66
N LEU A 127 10.91 -6.54 4.73
CA LEU A 127 10.65 -7.53 3.70
C LEU A 127 9.47 -8.39 4.16
N PHE A 128 8.45 -8.52 3.32
CA PHE A 128 7.28 -9.34 3.57
C PHE A 128 7.21 -10.48 2.56
N GLU A 129 6.81 -11.64 3.04
CA GLU A 129 6.33 -12.73 2.21
C GLU A 129 5.06 -12.27 1.49
N ASN A 130 4.93 -12.59 0.20
CA ASN A 130 3.77 -12.24 -0.62
C ASN A 130 3.61 -10.71 -0.83
N TYR A 131 2.71 -10.33 -1.75
CA TYR A 131 2.42 -8.92 -2.02
C TYR A 131 1.39 -8.31 -1.05
N PHE A 132 0.56 -9.14 -0.41
CA PHE A 132 -0.45 -8.72 0.56
C PHE A 132 -0.58 -9.72 1.70
N GLY A 133 -0.69 -9.20 2.93
CA GLY A 133 -1.05 -9.98 4.12
C GLY A 133 -0.06 -11.06 4.56
N GLY A 134 1.14 -11.15 3.98
CA GLY A 134 2.11 -12.16 4.39
C GLY A 134 3.02 -11.73 5.54
N ASN A 135 3.75 -12.71 6.06
CA ASN A 135 4.59 -12.58 7.24
C ASN A 135 5.84 -11.75 6.96
N ILE A 136 6.40 -11.13 8.00
CA ILE A 136 7.69 -10.43 7.89
C ILE A 136 8.80 -11.47 7.74
N ILE A 137 9.56 -11.36 6.65
CA ILE A 137 10.80 -12.11 6.40
C ILE A 137 11.94 -11.45 7.18
N ALA A 138 12.05 -10.13 7.08
CA ALA A 138 13.08 -9.35 7.75
C ALA A 138 12.59 -7.94 8.07
N ASN A 139 13.04 -7.41 9.22
CA ASN A 139 12.85 -6.02 9.60
C ASN A 139 14.23 -5.44 9.94
N LEU A 140 14.73 -4.56 9.07
CA LEU A 140 16.14 -4.17 9.00
C LEU A 140 16.28 -2.67 9.25
N THR A 141 17.39 -2.29 9.89
CA THR A 141 17.70 -0.90 10.23
C THR A 141 19.22 -0.75 10.44
N GLY A 142 19.70 0.49 10.52
CA GLY A 142 21.11 0.79 10.77
C GLY A 142 21.92 0.77 9.49
N ASP A 143 23.17 0.33 9.60
CA ASP A 143 24.09 0.18 8.47
C ASP A 143 24.26 -1.32 8.18
N MET A 144 23.84 -1.75 6.99
CA MET A 144 23.95 -3.14 6.54
C MET A 144 24.42 -3.21 5.09
N HIS A 145 25.18 -4.27 4.77
CA HIS A 145 25.77 -4.47 3.46
C HIS A 145 25.78 -5.96 3.09
N ASN A 146 25.54 -6.25 1.81
CA ASN A 146 25.60 -7.58 1.19
C ASN A 146 24.80 -8.67 1.93
N GLN A 147 23.53 -8.38 2.23
CA GLN A 147 22.64 -9.34 2.89
C GLN A 147 21.61 -9.89 1.91
N VAL A 148 21.34 -11.19 1.99
CA VAL A 148 20.42 -11.87 1.06
C VAL A 148 19.23 -12.43 1.82
N TYR A 149 18.03 -12.21 1.30
CA TYR A 149 16.78 -12.71 1.87
C TYR A 149 15.92 -13.35 0.78
N THR A 150 15.35 -14.51 1.09
CA THR A 150 14.57 -15.29 0.14
C THR A 150 13.21 -15.62 0.72
N THR A 151 12.18 -15.53 -0.12
CA THR A 151 10.83 -16.00 0.19
C THR A 151 10.79 -17.50 0.52
N SER A 152 9.91 -17.86 1.45
CA SER A 152 9.77 -19.21 1.97
C SER A 152 8.79 -20.07 1.20
N SER A 153 7.86 -19.47 0.44
CA SER A 153 6.85 -20.23 -0.32
C SER A 153 6.21 -19.44 -1.47
N SER A 154 6.17 -18.12 -1.37
CA SER A 154 5.55 -17.22 -2.34
C SER A 154 6.49 -16.92 -3.51
N ASN A 155 5.91 -16.72 -4.68
CA ASN A 155 6.59 -16.14 -5.84
C ASN A 155 6.53 -14.61 -5.84
N PHE A 156 6.09 -13.99 -4.74
CA PHE A 156 6.04 -12.54 -4.53
C PHE A 156 6.77 -12.16 -3.24
N MET A 157 7.46 -11.03 -3.27
CA MET A 157 7.99 -10.36 -2.08
C MET A 157 7.59 -8.88 -2.13
N ARG A 158 7.10 -8.36 -1.00
CA ARG A 158 6.92 -6.92 -0.83
C ARG A 158 8.08 -6.35 -0.02
N VAL A 159 8.79 -5.41 -0.61
CA VAL A 159 9.89 -4.66 0.00
C VAL A 159 9.36 -3.27 0.37
N SER A 160 9.47 -2.88 1.63
CA SER A 160 8.89 -1.63 2.13
C SER A 160 9.95 -0.79 2.84
N TRP A 161 10.30 0.35 2.27
CA TRP A 161 11.11 1.38 2.90
C TRP A 161 10.20 2.29 3.75
N LEU A 162 10.38 2.25 5.06
CA LEU A 162 9.56 2.92 6.06
C LEU A 162 10.42 3.87 6.92
N PRO A 163 10.81 5.04 6.38
CA PRO A 163 11.53 6.06 7.14
C PRO A 163 10.59 6.75 8.13
N ASN A 164 11.13 7.14 9.28
CA ASN A 164 10.51 8.02 10.26
C ASN A 164 11.54 9.08 10.67
N GLY A 165 11.68 10.09 9.81
CA GLY A 165 12.73 11.09 9.92
C GLY A 165 13.62 11.06 8.69
N GLY A 166 14.16 9.90 8.31
CA GLY A 166 14.88 9.60 7.06
C GLY A 166 15.89 10.62 6.53
N VAL A 167 16.32 11.55 7.38
CA VAL A 167 17.30 12.60 7.08
C VAL A 167 18.70 12.11 7.42
N ASN A 168 19.68 12.57 6.64
CA ASN A 168 21.12 12.26 6.80
C ASN A 168 21.49 10.78 6.67
N VAL A 169 20.69 9.99 5.96
CA VAL A 169 21.00 8.61 5.62
C VAL A 169 20.77 8.38 4.14
N ARG A 170 21.53 7.45 3.55
CA ARG A 170 21.44 7.17 2.11
C ARG A 170 20.15 6.46 1.71
N GLY A 171 19.57 5.65 2.60
CA GLY A 171 18.42 4.79 2.32
C GLY A 171 18.86 3.40 1.86
N MET A 172 18.17 2.80 0.89
CA MET A 172 18.42 1.42 0.46
C MET A 172 18.82 1.32 -1.02
N MET A 173 19.62 0.30 -1.30
CA MET A 173 19.97 -0.19 -2.64
C MET A 173 19.88 -1.72 -2.63
N VAL A 174 18.98 -2.28 -3.44
CA VAL A 174 18.70 -3.72 -3.51
C VAL A 174 18.60 -4.22 -4.96
N SER A 175 18.66 -5.52 -5.20
CA SER A 175 18.34 -6.17 -6.49
C SER A 175 17.66 -7.51 -6.31
#